data_AF-A0A969IA63-F1
#
_entry.id   AF-A0A969IA63-F1
#
_cell.length_a   1.000
_cell.length_b   1.000
_cell.length_c   1.000
_cell.angle_alpha   90.00
_cell.angle_beta   90.00
_cell.angle_gamma   90.00
#
_symmetry.space_group_name_H-M   'P 1'
#
loop_
_entity.id
_entity.type
_entity.pdbx_description
1 polymer ?
#
loop_
_entity_poly.entity_id
_entity_poly.type
_entity_poly.pdbx_seq_one_letter_code
_entity_poly.pdbx_strand_id
1 'polypeptide(L)'
;MDDVSDDVLRRPAVLGSARAVACVLYVAPDAEGRLASVREVLESAGGGAGASAWNGVLVVRLVAEAARDMRHVMVRVMQGLSGAAVPRVWAT
;
A
#
# COMPACT_ATOMS: atom_id res chain seq x y z
N MET A 1 -27.34 -4.27 -3.15
CA MET A 1 -26.01 -3.67 -3.02
C MET A 1 -25.90 -2.70 -4.17
N ASP A 2 -26.06 -1.41 -3.90
CA ASP A 2 -25.96 -0.40 -4.94
C ASP A 2 -24.56 -0.45 -5.53
N ASP A 3 -24.48 -0.60 -6.84
CA ASP A 3 -23.21 -0.65 -7.56
C ASP A 3 -22.52 0.70 -7.42
N VAL A 4 -21.24 0.69 -7.05
CA VAL A 4 -20.46 1.93 -6.98
C VAL A 4 -20.30 2.41 -8.41
N SER A 5 -20.96 3.51 -8.76
CA SER A 5 -20.89 4.03 -10.12
C SER A 5 -19.45 4.38 -10.50
N ASP A 6 -19.08 4.10 -11.75
CA ASP A 6 -17.75 4.41 -12.30
C ASP A 6 -17.35 5.89 -12.13
N ASP A 7 -18.34 6.79 -12.05
CA ASP A 7 -18.15 8.21 -11.76
C ASP A 7 -17.47 8.45 -10.40
N VAL A 8 -17.87 7.68 -9.37
CA VAL A 8 -17.31 7.81 -8.02
C VAL A 8 -15.83 7.44 -8.02
N LEU A 9 -15.45 6.37 -8.72
CA LEU A 9 -14.06 5.90 -8.76
C LEU A 9 -13.12 6.85 -9.53
N ARG A 10 -13.64 7.60 -10.49
CA ARG A 10 -12.88 8.60 -11.26
C ARG A 10 -12.50 9.84 -10.44
N ARG A 11 -13.14 10.07 -9.29
CA ARG A 11 -12.84 11.23 -8.44
C ARG A 11 -11.42 11.11 -7.87
N PRO A 12 -10.55 12.14 -8.00
CA PRO A 12 -9.17 12.09 -7.50
C PRO A 12 -9.05 11.80 -5.99
N ALA A 13 -10.00 12.28 -5.20
CA ALA A 13 -10.05 12.04 -3.76
C ALA A 13 -10.47 10.61 -3.38
N VAL A 14 -10.93 9.80 -4.35
CA VAL A 14 -11.36 8.40 -4.15
C VAL A 14 -10.28 7.47 -4.65
N LEU A 15 -10.24 7.19 -5.96
CA LEU A 15 -9.24 6.33 -6.60
C LEU A 15 -8.60 6.96 -7.86
N GLY A 16 -9.12 8.08 -8.35
CA GLY A 16 -8.57 8.72 -9.55
C GLY A 16 -8.57 7.81 -10.79
N SER A 17 -9.59 6.95 -10.92
CA SER A 17 -9.73 5.90 -11.95
C SER A 17 -8.96 4.60 -11.68
N ALA A 18 -8.20 4.49 -10.58
CA ALA A 18 -7.65 3.21 -10.13
C ALA A 18 -8.78 2.21 -9.79
N ARG A 19 -8.48 0.91 -9.91
CA ARG A 19 -9.44 -0.18 -9.70
C ARG A 19 -9.05 -1.13 -8.58
N ALA A 20 -7.86 -0.95 -8.01
CA ALA A 20 -7.37 -1.70 -6.87
C ALA A 20 -6.81 -0.75 -5.81
N VAL A 21 -7.04 -1.10 -4.54
CA VAL A 21 -6.53 -0.38 -3.37
C VAL A 21 -6.04 -1.37 -2.33
N ALA A 22 -4.96 -1.04 -1.64
CA ALA A 22 -4.47 -1.79 -0.48
C ALA A 22 -4.03 -0.83 0.63
N CYS A 23 -4.13 -1.31 1.86
CA CYS A 23 -3.64 -0.64 3.04
C CYS A 23 -2.79 -1.63 3.84
N VAL A 24 -1.54 -1.25 4.14
CA VAL A 24 -0.65 -1.99 5.04
C VAL A 24 -0.50 -1.18 6.32
N LEU A 25 -0.68 -1.84 7.45
CA LEU A 25 -0.52 -1.27 8.78
C LEU A 25 0.62 -1.98 9.49
N TYR A 26 1.57 -1.20 10.00
CA TYR A 26 2.63 -1.67 10.88
C TYR A 26 2.51 -0.96 12.22
N VAL A 27 2.33 -1.72 13.30
CA VAL A 27 2.12 -1.19 14.65
C VAL A 27 3.25 -1.72 15.54
N ALA A 28 4.20 -0.86 15.83
CA ALA A 28 5.35 -1.18 16.68
C ALA A 28 6.03 0.12 17.17
N PRO A 29 6.79 0.06 18.28
CA PRO A 29 7.50 1.24 18.80
C PRO A 29 8.50 1.88 17.83
N ASP A 30 8.96 1.16 16.80
CA ASP A 30 9.90 1.64 15.79
C ASP A 30 9.24 2.08 14.47
N ALA A 31 7.91 2.20 14.42
CA ALA A 31 7.16 2.47 13.19
C ALA A 31 7.61 3.75 12.45
N GLU A 32 7.77 4.87 13.16
CA GLU A 32 8.28 6.11 12.57
C GLU A 32 9.68 5.95 11.97
N GLY A 33 10.52 5.11 12.59
CA GLY A 33 11.87 4.80 12.11
C GLY A 33 11.88 3.99 10.80
N ARG A 34 10.79 3.29 10.48
CA ARG A 34 10.63 2.54 9.23
C ARG A 34 10.15 3.40 8.05
N LEU A 35 9.73 4.65 8.30
CA LEU A 35 9.07 5.47 7.28
C LEU A 35 9.94 5.75 6.05
N ALA A 36 11.23 6.05 6.26
CA ALA A 36 12.15 6.38 5.17
C ALA A 36 12.35 5.19 4.22
N SER A 37 12.67 4.01 4.76
CA SER A 37 12.88 2.80 3.95
C SER A 37 11.61 2.36 3.22
N VAL A 38 10.45 2.52 3.84
CA VAL A 38 9.17 2.26 3.15
C VAL A 38 8.98 3.23 1.98
N ARG A 39 9.26 4.53 2.15
CA ARG A 39 9.13 5.50 1.06
C ARG A 39 10.07 5.21 -0.10
N GLU A 40 11.30 4.80 0.16
CA GLU A 40 12.24 4.35 -0.90
C GLU A 40 11.67 3.19 -1.72
N VAL A 41 11.05 2.20 -1.06
CA VAL A 41 10.38 1.10 -1.75
C VAL A 41 9.22 1.61 -2.62
N LEU A 42 8.41 2.55 -2.13
CA LEU A 42 7.28 3.11 -2.86
C LEU A 42 7.71 3.97 -4.06
N GLU A 43 8.77 4.76 -3.92
CA GLU A 43 9.33 5.56 -5.03
C GLU A 43 9.78 4.67 -6.18
N SER A 44 10.37 3.51 -5.88
CA SER A 44 10.79 2.53 -6.89
C SER A 44 9.63 1.86 -7.64
N ALA A 45 8.42 1.94 -7.11
CA ALA A 45 7.24 1.26 -7.64
C ALA A 45 6.43 2.10 -8.65
N GLY A 46 6.66 3.42 -8.69
CA GLY A 46 5.97 4.35 -9.58
C GLY A 46 4.55 4.70 -9.09
N GLY A 47 4.40 5.90 -8.52
CA GLY A 47 3.12 6.59 -8.27
C GLY A 47 2.09 5.81 -7.43
N GLY A 48 0.93 6.45 -7.19
CA GLY A 48 -0.24 5.79 -6.60
C GLY A 48 -0.08 5.26 -5.17
N ALA A 49 1.02 5.57 -4.47
CA ALA A 49 1.24 5.10 -3.11
C ALA A 49 1.72 6.22 -2.19
N GLY A 50 1.46 6.06 -0.89
CA GLY A 50 1.91 6.99 0.13
C GLY A 50 2.03 6.32 1.48
N ALA A 51 3.01 6.80 2.26
CA ALA A 51 3.24 6.34 3.62
C ALA A 51 3.32 7.50 4.62
N SER A 52 2.70 7.28 5.78
CA SER A 52 2.69 8.19 6.92
C SER A 52 2.90 7.39 8.20
N ALA A 53 3.59 7.97 9.18
CA ALA A 53 3.80 7.33 10.47
C ALA A 53 3.62 8.33 11.62
N TRP A 54 3.02 7.86 12.71
CA TRP A 54 2.77 8.61 13.94
C TRP A 54 2.40 7.65 15.08
N ASN A 55 2.82 7.96 16.31
CA ASN A 55 2.44 7.26 17.54
C ASN A 55 2.64 5.73 17.46
N GLY A 56 3.76 5.25 16.92
CA GLY A 56 4.03 3.82 16.78
C GLY A 56 3.18 3.12 15.72
N VAL A 57 2.57 3.88 14.81
CA VAL A 57 1.80 3.37 13.67
C VAL A 57 2.42 3.87 12.38
N LEU A 58 2.66 2.97 11.43
CA LEU A 58 2.99 3.29 10.04
C LEU A 58 1.89 2.74 9.14
N VAL A 59 1.32 3.63 8.31
CA VAL A 59 0.28 3.31 7.33
C VAL A 59 0.84 3.50 5.94
N VAL A 60 0.69 2.48 5.09
CA VAL A 60 0.94 2.55 3.65
C VAL A 60 -0.37 2.38 2.92
N ARG A 61 -0.68 3.31 2.01
CA ARG A 61 -1.81 3.21 1.09
C ARG A 61 -1.29 3.09 -0.33
N LEU A 62 -1.88 2.19 -1.10
CA LEU A 62 -1.55 1.97 -2.51
C LEU A 62 -2.84 1.96 -3.33
N VAL A 63 -2.80 2.56 -4.51
CA VAL A 63 -3.83 2.49 -5.55
C VAL A 63 -3.19 2.10 -6.88
N ALA A 64 -3.87 1.27 -7.66
CA ALA A 64 -3.39 0.82 -8.96
C ALA A 64 -4.56 0.51 -9.92
N GLU A 65 -4.27 0.51 -11.23
CA GLU A 65 -5.24 0.11 -12.25
C GLU A 65 -5.57 -1.38 -12.20
N ALA A 66 -4.65 -2.22 -11.70
CA ALA A 66 -4.89 -3.63 -11.45
C ALA A 66 -4.20 -4.13 -10.17
N ALA A 67 -4.83 -5.07 -9.48
CA ALA A 67 -4.32 -5.62 -8.21
C ALA A 67 -2.94 -6.30 -8.35
N ARG A 68 -2.64 -6.87 -9.52
CA ARG A 68 -1.34 -7.51 -9.82
C ARG A 68 -0.17 -6.53 -9.73
N ASP A 69 -0.38 -5.28 -10.14
CA ASP A 69 0.68 -4.27 -10.21
C ASP A 69 1.04 -3.80 -8.79
N MET A 70 0.01 -3.62 -7.96
CA MET A 70 0.13 -3.29 -6.54
C MET A 70 0.73 -4.41 -5.69
N ARG A 71 0.46 -5.68 -6.04
CA ARG A 71 0.85 -6.84 -5.22
C ARG A 71 2.35 -6.93 -5.01
N HIS A 72 3.16 -6.68 -6.04
CA HIS A 72 4.61 -6.73 -5.93
C HIS A 72 5.14 -5.70 -4.92
N VAL A 73 4.58 -4.49 -4.94
CA VAL A 73 4.95 -3.40 -4.03
C VAL A 73 4.55 -3.75 -2.60
N MET A 74 3.30 -4.21 -2.42
CA MET A 74 2.78 -4.62 -1.12
C MET A 74 3.63 -5.73 -0.50
N VAL A 75 4.02 -6.76 -1.28
CA VAL A 75 4.89 -7.84 -0.82
C VAL A 75 6.26 -7.31 -0.39
N ARG A 76 6.89 -6.43 -1.17
CA ARG A 76 8.19 -5.82 -0.80
C ARG A 76 8.09 -5.01 0.49
N VAL A 77 7.03 -4.21 0.65
CA VAL A 77 6.77 -3.45 1.88
C VAL A 77 6.60 -4.39 3.07
N MET A 78 5.78 -5.44 2.95
CA MET A 78 5.56 -6.41 4.03
C MET A 78 6.84 -7.16 4.40
N GLN A 79 7.65 -7.56 3.43
CA GLN A 79 8.94 -8.22 3.68
C GLN A 79 9.93 -7.27 4.37
N GLY A 80 10.00 -6.01 3.93
CA GLY A 80 10.87 -5.00 4.56
C GLY A 80 10.47 -4.67 6.01
N LEU A 81 9.16 -4.68 6.31
CA LEU A 81 8.65 -4.41 7.66
C LEU A 81 8.73 -5.62 8.60
N SER A 82 8.43 -6.82 8.10
CA SER A 82 8.44 -8.05 8.91
C SER A 82 9.83 -8.68 9.04
N GLY A 83 10.76 -8.39 8.12
CA GLY A 83 12.05 -9.09 8.02
C GLY A 83 11.92 -10.56 7.60
N ALA A 84 10.74 -10.99 7.16
CA ALA A 84 10.44 -12.36 6.81
C ALA A 84 9.74 -12.46 5.45
N ALA A 85 9.76 -13.66 4.86
CA ALA A 85 8.96 -13.94 3.68
C ALA A 85 7.46 -13.88 4.03
N VAL A 86 6.64 -13.37 3.10
CA VAL A 86 5.18 -13.40 3.23
C VAL A 86 4.66 -14.85 3.15
N PRO A 87 3.49 -15.17 3.75
CA PRO A 87 2.84 -16.47 3.58
C PRO A 87 2.71 -16.87 2.11
N ARG A 88 2.92 -18.17 1.79
CA ARG A 88 2.86 -18.67 0.40
C ARG A 88 1.57 -18.31 -0.34
N VAL A 89 0.44 -18.31 0.36
CA VAL A 89 -0.87 -17.93 -0.21
C VAL A 89 -0.91 -16.46 -0.68
N TRP A 90 0.01 -15.62 -0.21
CA TRP A 90 0.15 -14.22 -0.64
C TRP A 90 1.24 -14.03 -1.72
N ALA A 91 2.07 -15.04 -1.98
CA ALA A 91 3.16 -14.98 -2.95
C ALA A 91 2.79 -15.42 -4.38
N THR A 92 1.59 -16.00 -4.58
CA THR A 92 1.12 -16.52 -5.88
C THR A 92 0.54 -15.43 -6.79
#